data_AF-A0A1T5DL16-F1
#
_entry.id   AF-A0A1T5DL16-F1
#
_cell.length_a   1.000
_cell.length_b   1.000
_cell.length_c   1.000
_cell.angle_alpha   90.00
_cell.angle_beta   90.00
_cell.angle_gamma   90.00
#
_symmetry.space_group_name_H-M   'P 1'
#
loop_
_entity.id
_entity.type
_entity.pdbx_description
1 polymer ?
#
loop_
_entity_poly.entity_id
_entity_poly.type
_entity_poly.pdbx_seq_one_letter_code
_entity_poly.pdbx_strand_id
1 'polypeptide(L)' 'MGNIADIIKQISSNKELMAQIAKADPAQAKELLKKANINVDEADIKKVQEAVADGKLDLGDVTSIAGGLFGK' A
#
# COMPACT_ATOMS: atom_id res chain seq x y z
N MET A 1 14.17 -6.78 -9.70
CA MET A 1 13.84 -5.85 -8.60
C MET A 1 12.35 -5.62 -8.65
N GLY A 2 11.58 -6.27 -7.79
CA GLY A 2 10.15 -5.94 -7.66
C GLY A 2 10.08 -4.52 -7.11
N ASN A 3 9.58 -3.58 -7.91
CA ASN A 3 9.51 -2.20 -7.47
C ASN A 3 8.51 -2.10 -6.33
N ILE A 4 8.99 -1.72 -5.15
CA ILE A 4 8.17 -1.37 -4.00
C ILE A 4 7.08 -0.35 -4.41
N ALA A 5 7.39 0.52 -5.38
CA ALA A 5 6.43 1.44 -5.98
C ALA A 5 5.24 0.75 -6.70
N ASP A 6 5.48 -0.34 -7.45
CA ASP A 6 4.41 -1.12 -8.08
C ASP A 6 3.55 -1.84 -7.04
N ILE A 7 4.19 -2.35 -6.00
CA ILE A 7 3.53 -2.99 -4.86
C ILE A 7 2.62 -1.99 -4.15
N ILE A 8 3.15 -0.81 -3.79
CA ILE A 8 2.37 0.27 -3.18
C ILE A 8 1.24 0.69 -4.13
N LYS A 9 1.47 0.78 -5.44
CA LYS A 9 0.42 1.09 -6.42
C LYS A 9 -0.70 0.05 -6.38
N GLN A 10 -0.38 -1.24 -6.41
CA GLN A 10 -1.39 -2.31 -6.35
C GLN A 10 -2.18 -2.30 -5.03
N ILE A 11 -1.49 -2.10 -3.91
CA ILE A 11 -2.14 -1.95 -2.60
C ILE A 11 -3.01 -0.69 -2.58
N SER A 12 -2.54 0.40 -3.18
CA SER A 12 -3.26 1.68 -3.21
C SER A 12 -4.52 1.66 -4.05
N SER A 13 -4.54 0.84 -5.10
CA SER A 13 -5.74 0.54 -5.88
C SER A 13 -6.80 -0.22 -5.08
N ASN A 14 -6.43 -0.81 -3.93
CA ASN A 14 -7.34 -1.55 -3.05
C ASN A 14 -7.33 -0.96 -1.63
N LYS A 15 -8.20 0.03 -1.40
CA LYS A 15 -8.31 0.78 -0.14
C LYS A 15 -8.49 -0.12 1.09
N GLU A 16 -9.22 -1.23 0.97
CA GLU A 16 -9.36 -2.20 2.07
C GLU A 16 -8.04 -2.92 2.35
N LEU A 17 -7.33 -3.36 1.31
CA LEU A 17 -6.04 -4.03 1.47
C LEU A 17 -5.01 -3.09 2.10
N MET A 18 -5.00 -1.82 1.68
CA MET A 18 -4.15 -0.77 2.26
C MET A 18 -4.44 -0.57 3.75
N ALA A 19 -5.72 -0.37 4.12
CA ALA A 19 -6.10 -0.17 5.52
C ALA A 19 -5.81 -1.40 6.40
N GLN A 20 -5.95 -2.60 5.83
CA GLN A 20 -5.56 -3.85 6.50
C GLN A 20 -4.03 -3.92 6.67
N ILE A 21 -3.23 -3.63 5.63
CA ILE A 21 -1.76 -3.65 5.72
C ILE A 21 -1.24 -2.57 6.69
N ALA A 22 -1.86 -1.40 6.74
CA ALA A 22 -1.49 -0.31 7.66
C ALA A 22 -1.67 -0.68 9.14
N LYS A 23 -2.66 -1.51 9.45
CA LYS A 23 -3.00 -1.94 10.81
C LYS A 23 -2.47 -3.34 11.16
N ALA A 24 -2.07 -4.11 10.16
CA ALA A 24 -1.59 -5.47 10.29
C ALA A 24 -0.11 -5.50 10.72
N ASP A 25 0.28 -6.54 11.45
CA ASP A 25 1.67 -6.85 11.76
C ASP A 25 2.45 -7.27 10.49
N PRO A 26 3.80 -7.20 10.47
CA PRO A 26 4.61 -7.56 9.30
C PRO A 26 4.29 -8.96 8.73
N ALA A 27 3.99 -9.92 9.60
CA ALA A 27 3.59 -11.26 9.21
C ALA A 27 2.22 -11.28 8.50
N GLN A 28 1.26 -10.51 9.01
CA GLN A 28 -0.08 -10.40 8.42
C GLN A 28 -0.05 -9.59 7.12
N ALA A 29 0.71 -8.50 7.07
CA ALA A 29 0.95 -7.72 5.85
C ALA A 29 1.55 -8.58 4.74
N LYS A 30 2.52 -9.46 5.06
CA LYS A 30 3.07 -10.47 4.13
C LYS A 30 1.97 -11.33 3.53
N GLU A 31 1.07 -11.81 4.37
CA GLU A 31 0.01 -12.72 3.96
C GLU A 31 -1.05 -12.02 3.09
N LEU A 32 -1.39 -10.77 3.42
CA LEU A 32 -2.29 -9.91 2.64
C LEU A 32 -1.69 -9.59 1.25
N LEU A 33 -0.42 -9.22 1.21
CA LEU A 33 0.33 -9.01 -0.04
C LEU A 33 0.34 -10.29 -0.87
N LYS A 34 0.65 -11.42 -0.26
CA LYS A 34 0.67 -12.71 -0.95
C LYS A 34 -0.70 -13.11 -1.50
N LYS A 35 -1.80 -12.85 -0.76
CA LYS A 35 -3.18 -13.05 -1.24
C LYS A 35 -3.50 -12.17 -2.45
N ALA A 36 -2.90 -10.99 -2.53
CA ALA A 36 -2.98 -10.11 -3.69
C ALA A 36 -2.02 -10.50 -4.85
N ASN A 37 -1.37 -11.68 -4.79
CA ASN A 37 -0.31 -12.11 -5.71
C ASN A 37 0.94 -11.21 -5.70
N ILE A 38 1.14 -10.46 -4.61
CA ILE A 38 2.30 -9.62 -4.40
C ILE A 38 3.31 -10.36 -3.53
N ASN A 39 4.43 -10.77 -4.12
CA ASN A 39 5.54 -11.35 -3.37
C ASN A 39 6.49 -10.24 -2.93
N VAL A 40 6.62 -10.07 -1.61
CA VAL A 40 7.50 -9.07 -0.98
C VAL A 40 8.39 -9.77 0.02
N ASP A 41 9.68 -9.46 -0.03
CA ASP A 41 10.68 -9.91 0.94
C ASP A 41 10.51 -9.21 2.28
N GLU A 42 10.79 -9.89 3.38
CA GLU A 42 10.60 -9.35 4.74
C GLU A 42 11.32 -8.02 5.00
N ALA A 43 12.45 -7.78 4.33
CA ALA A 43 13.17 -6.51 4.37
C ALA A 43 12.39 -5.35 3.71
N ASP A 44 11.54 -5.66 2.73
CA ASP A 44 10.72 -4.69 2.00
C ASP A 44 9.29 -4.60 2.55
N ILE A 45 8.81 -5.60 3.30
CA ILE A 45 7.49 -5.53 3.98
C ILE A 45 7.45 -4.34 4.92
N LYS A 46 8.52 -4.10 5.68
CA LYS A 46 8.62 -2.92 6.54
C LYS A 46 8.51 -1.63 5.74
N LYS A 47 9.18 -1.53 4.58
CA LYS A 47 9.08 -0.36 3.71
C LYS A 47 7.69 -0.19 3.11
N VAL A 48 7.01 -1.30 2.77
CA VAL A 48 5.64 -1.28 2.27
C VAL A 48 4.68 -0.86 3.38
N GLN A 49 4.82 -1.39 4.60
CA GLN A 49 4.04 -0.99 5.76
C GLN A 49 4.31 0.46 6.14
N GLU A 50 5.57 0.90 6.16
CA GLU A 50 5.93 2.30 6.37
C GLU A 50 5.34 3.16 5.25
N ALA A 51 5.45 2.81 3.98
CA ALA A 51 4.83 3.60 2.90
C ALA A 51 3.30 3.61 2.96
N VAL A 52 2.67 2.55 3.46
CA VAL A 52 1.22 2.44 3.64
C VAL A 52 0.75 3.15 4.93
N ALA A 53 1.60 3.25 5.97
CA ALA A 53 1.31 3.88 7.26
C ALA A 53 1.74 5.37 7.32
N ASP A 54 2.92 5.70 6.81
CA ASP A 54 3.41 7.04 6.45
C ASP A 54 2.54 7.64 5.34
N GLY A 55 1.95 6.76 4.52
CA GLY A 55 0.68 6.94 3.83
C GLY A 55 -0.48 7.19 4.79
N LYS A 56 -0.41 8.28 5.54
CA LYS A 56 -1.49 9.22 5.85
C LYS A 56 -2.17 9.72 4.56
N LEU A 57 -2.49 8.79 3.67
CA LEU A 57 -3.59 8.79 2.74
C LEU A 57 -4.84 8.86 3.62
N ASP A 58 -5.05 10.04 4.19
CA ASP A 58 -6.38 10.48 4.54
C ASP A 58 -7.23 10.15 3.31
N LEU A 59 -8.16 9.23 3.45
CA LEU A 59 -9.01 8.79 2.33
C LEU A 59 -9.75 9.99 1.69
N GLY A 60 -9.83 11.12 2.41
CA GLY A 60 -10.21 12.44 1.92
C GLY A 60 -9.15 13.15 1.06
N ASP A 61 -7.86 13.06 1.38
CA ASP A 61 -6.77 13.65 0.58
C ASP A 61 -6.47 12.82 -0.67
N VAL A 62 -6.55 11.49 -0.66
CA VAL A 62 -6.34 10.68 -1.88
C VAL A 62 -7.38 10.99 -2.95
N THR A 63 -8.61 11.30 -2.55
CA THR A 63 -9.66 11.72 -3.48
C THR A 63 -9.35 13.09 -4.07
N SER A 64 -8.73 13.99 -3.30
CA SER A 64 -8.30 15.31 -3.75
C SER A 64 -7.02 15.27 -4.60
N ILE A 65 -6.06 14.40 -4.26
CA ILE A 65 -4.81 14.20 -4.98
C ILE A 65 -5.04 13.38 -6.26
N ALA A 66 -5.90 12.36 -6.25
CA ALA A 66 -6.31 11.66 -7.47
C ALA A 66 -7.25 12.50 -8.34
N GLY A 67 -8.12 13.33 -7.76
CA GLY A 67 -8.93 14.30 -8.50
C GLY A 67 -8.12 15.44 -9.11
N GLY A 68 -7.01 15.85 -8.46
CA GLY A 68 -6.12 16.91 -8.91
C GLY A 68 -4.99 16.47 -9.86
N LEU A 69 -4.46 15.25 -9.70
CA LEU A 69 -3.41 14.71 -10.60
C LEU A 69 -3.97 14.09 -11.88
N PHE A 70 -5.22 13.63 -11.89
CA PHE A 70 -5.93 13.21 -13.11
C PHE A 70 -6.83 14.31 -13.68
N GLY A 71 -6.78 15.51 -13.10
CA GLY A 71 -7.57 16.68 -13.47
C GLY A 71 -6.74 17.78 -14.14
N LYS A 72 -5.93 17.44 -15.16
CA LYS A 72 -5.60 18.35 -16.26
C LYS A 72 -5.10 17.61 -17.49
#